data_AF-A0A6L6GEH0-F1
#
_entry.id   AF-A0A6L6GEH0-F1
#
_cell.length_a   1.000
_cell.length_b   1.000
_cell.length_c   1.000
_cell.angle_alpha   90.00
_cell.angle_beta   90.00
_cell.angle_gamma   90.00
#
_symmetry.space_group_name_H-M   'P 1'
#
loop_
_entity.id
_entity.type
_entity.pdbx_description
1 polymer ?
#
loop_
_entity_poly.entity_id
_entity_poly.type
_entity_poly.pdbx_seq_one_letter_code
_entity_poly.pdbx_strand_id
1 'polypeptide(L)'
;MKKLTKIALSLSLICVSVSVFSAEKANKDSTYQQAYALYLLYHPEKNTKSIVQQYEQDYANLFKENKKANIDQFVQYEQSRLEPVLKQRREMSLKQAYVRYGILDKNKDQKLTLKEFQETGVKTFDEFDKNKDGIVNAEDAKLNSANKGTHDGFRIKLPISMPMASSVNEFIQQYGKDKNYVTLGEYLTARDQQFFATDTSGDYVVTEQEYVNEFMQRFDKNIETGKTQMQELAVQQFKVIAKGKVALEASDITKFAKQVNQSISK
;
A
#
# COMPACT_ATOMS: atom_id res chain seq x y z
N MET A 1 25.03 61.05 37.92
CA MET A 1 26.28 60.39 37.47
C MET A 1 25.96 58.93 37.15
N LYS A 2 26.28 58.49 35.92
CA LYS A 2 26.52 57.10 35.45
C LYS A 2 25.34 56.10 35.55
N LYS A 3 24.94 55.31 34.55
CA LYS A 3 25.21 55.08 33.11
C LYS A 3 23.98 54.23 32.64
N LEU A 4 23.22 54.61 31.62
CA LEU A 4 23.32 54.13 30.23
C LEU A 4 23.69 52.64 30.08
N THR A 5 22.70 51.82 29.75
CA THR A 5 22.90 50.65 28.88
C THR A 5 21.73 50.56 27.89
N LYS A 6 22.00 50.93 26.65
CA LYS A 6 21.20 50.60 25.46
C LYS A 6 21.45 49.13 25.15
N ILE A 7 20.41 48.35 24.88
CA ILE A 7 20.53 47.12 24.09
C ILE A 7 19.65 47.32 22.85
N ALA A 8 20.35 47.44 21.71
CA ALA A 8 19.79 47.42 20.38
C ALA A 8 19.91 46.01 19.81
N LEU A 9 18.98 45.70 18.89
CA LEU A 9 19.01 44.63 17.88
C LEU A 9 19.07 43.17 18.37
N SER A 10 18.05 42.41 18.03
CA SER A 10 18.13 41.64 16.78
C SER A 10 16.75 41.17 16.32
N LEU A 11 16.44 41.54 15.08
CA LEU A 11 15.32 41.05 14.30
C LEU A 11 15.64 39.58 13.98
N SER A 12 15.05 38.63 14.70
CA SER A 12 15.15 37.22 14.33
C SER A 12 14.25 36.99 13.13
N LEU A 13 14.82 37.11 11.94
CA LEU A 13 14.23 36.58 10.72
C LEU A 13 13.97 35.08 10.97
N ILE A 14 12.70 34.70 10.93
CA ILE A 14 12.27 33.30 10.94
C ILE A 14 12.77 32.67 9.64
N CYS A 15 13.89 31.94 9.69
CA CYS A 15 14.32 31.04 8.64
C CYS A 15 13.41 29.80 8.63
N VAL A 16 12.19 29.94 8.10
CA VAL A 16 11.39 28.80 7.64
C VAL A 16 11.60 28.72 6.12
N SER A 17 12.65 28.05 5.65
CA SER A 17 12.83 27.97 4.19
C SER A 17 13.68 26.83 3.63
N VAL A 18 14.06 25.79 4.39
CA VAL A 18 14.76 24.64 3.78
C VAL A 18 14.11 23.29 4.11
N SER A 19 13.72 23.06 5.37
CA SER A 19 13.07 21.82 5.79
C SER A 19 11.65 21.66 5.23
N VAL A 20 10.85 22.74 5.22
CA VAL A 20 9.48 22.72 4.69
C VAL A 20 9.47 22.53 3.18
N PHE A 21 10.35 23.22 2.44
CA PHE A 21 10.46 23.06 0.98
C PHE A 21 10.95 21.67 0.58
N SER A 22 11.88 21.07 1.35
CA SER A 22 12.38 19.72 1.09
C SER A 22 11.32 18.65 1.42
N ALA A 23 10.56 18.83 2.50
CA ALA A 23 9.44 17.97 2.85
C ALA A 23 8.27 18.09 1.86
N GLU A 24 7.95 19.31 1.40
CA GLU A 24 6.90 19.55 0.41
C GLU A 24 7.28 19.00 -0.97
N LYS A 25 8.57 19.06 -1.34
CA LYS A 25 9.09 18.44 -2.57
C LYS A 25 9.07 16.91 -2.49
N ALA A 26 9.53 16.32 -1.38
CA ALA A 26 9.47 14.88 -1.15
C ALA A 26 8.03 14.35 -1.16
N ASN A 27 7.09 15.10 -0.61
CA ASN A 27 5.67 14.78 -0.62
C ASN A 27 5.06 14.84 -2.05
N LYS A 28 5.45 15.83 -2.86
CA LYS A 28 5.05 15.93 -4.28
C LYS A 28 5.60 14.77 -5.12
N ASP A 29 6.87 14.43 -4.96
CA ASP A 29 7.50 13.31 -5.67
C ASP A 29 6.83 11.97 -5.28
N SER A 30 6.50 11.79 -4.00
CA SER A 30 5.70 10.66 -3.52
C SER A 30 4.29 10.63 -4.14
N THR A 31 3.63 11.79 -4.25
CA THR A 31 2.29 11.90 -4.86
C THR A 31 2.31 11.53 -6.35
N TYR A 32 3.33 11.93 -7.11
CA TYR A 32 3.44 11.54 -8.53
C TYR A 32 3.70 10.04 -8.70
N GLN A 33 4.53 9.45 -7.85
CA GLN A 33 4.78 8.01 -7.83
C GLN A 33 3.51 7.22 -7.50
N GLN A 34 2.74 7.68 -6.51
CA GLN A 34 1.44 7.08 -6.14
C GLN A 34 0.42 7.21 -7.27
N ALA A 35 0.32 8.39 -7.90
CA ALA A 35 -0.57 8.59 -9.05
C ALA A 35 -0.22 7.66 -10.22
N TYR A 36 1.07 7.45 -10.48
CA TYR A 36 1.52 6.49 -11.49
C TYR A 36 1.20 5.03 -11.12
N ALA A 37 1.33 4.65 -9.84
CA ALA A 37 0.92 3.32 -9.38
C ALA A 37 -0.58 3.09 -9.60
N LEU A 38 -1.41 4.09 -9.34
CA LEU A 38 -2.85 4.03 -9.61
C LEU A 38 -3.15 3.99 -11.11
N TYR A 39 -2.41 4.74 -11.92
CA TYR A 39 -2.52 4.64 -13.37
C TYR A 39 -2.26 3.21 -13.85
N LEU A 40 -1.18 2.56 -13.41
CA LEU A 40 -0.88 1.18 -13.77
C LEU A 40 -1.95 0.20 -13.25
N LEU A 41 -2.57 0.51 -12.11
CA LEU A 41 -3.67 -0.28 -11.57
C LEU A 41 -4.90 -0.22 -12.49
N TYR A 42 -5.25 0.96 -12.99
CA TYR A 42 -6.40 1.15 -13.88
C TYR A 42 -6.15 0.66 -15.31
N HIS A 43 -4.88 0.61 -15.73
CA HIS A 43 -4.47 0.26 -17.08
C HIS A 43 -3.46 -0.89 -17.08
N PRO A 44 -3.89 -2.12 -16.72
CA PRO A 44 -2.97 -3.27 -16.60
C PRO A 44 -2.45 -3.77 -17.95
N GLU A 45 -3.11 -3.43 -19.07
CA GLU A 45 -2.67 -3.81 -20.41
C GLU A 45 -1.64 -2.83 -21.00
N LYS A 46 -0.81 -3.30 -21.94
CA LYS A 46 0.15 -2.45 -22.66
C LYS A 46 -0.60 -1.42 -23.51
N ASN A 47 -0.83 -0.24 -22.94
CA ASN A 47 -1.52 0.84 -23.61
C ASN A 47 -0.62 1.46 -24.69
N THR A 48 -1.17 1.63 -25.89
CA THR A 48 -0.49 2.27 -27.03
C THR A 48 -0.54 3.80 -26.95
N LYS A 49 -1.40 4.37 -26.10
CA LYS A 49 -1.53 5.81 -25.87
C LYS A 49 -0.53 6.31 -24.84
N SER A 50 -0.15 7.58 -24.95
CA SER A 50 0.66 8.24 -23.92
C SER A 50 -0.12 8.35 -22.60
N ILE A 51 0.59 8.29 -21.47
CA ILE A 51 -0.02 8.46 -20.13
C ILE A 51 -0.84 9.75 -20.03
N VAL A 52 -0.41 10.83 -20.70
CA VAL A 52 -1.11 12.12 -20.70
C VAL A 52 -2.48 11.99 -21.35
N GLN A 53 -2.55 11.38 -22.55
CA GLN A 53 -3.81 11.16 -23.26
C GLN A 53 -4.75 10.26 -22.46
N GLN A 54 -4.21 9.25 -21.78
CA GLN A 54 -5.02 8.35 -20.98
C GLN A 54 -5.58 9.05 -19.74
N TYR A 55 -4.80 9.89 -19.05
CA TYR A 55 -5.32 10.74 -17.97
C TYR A 55 -6.43 11.68 -18.46
N GLU A 56 -6.28 12.32 -19.61
CA GLU A 56 -7.33 13.18 -20.18
C GLU A 56 -8.62 12.40 -20.44
N GLN A 57 -8.52 11.20 -21.00
CA GLN A 57 -9.66 10.32 -21.22
C GLN A 57 -10.29 9.86 -19.89
N ASP A 58 -9.46 9.48 -18.93
CA ASP A 58 -9.86 8.98 -17.62
C ASP A 58 -10.63 10.00 -16.80
N TYR A 59 -10.38 11.30 -16.96
CA TYR A 59 -11.10 12.37 -16.26
C TYR A 59 -12.13 13.10 -17.14
N ALA A 60 -12.31 12.68 -18.40
CA ALA A 60 -13.22 13.35 -19.33
C ALA A 60 -14.66 13.41 -18.79
N ASN A 61 -15.12 12.33 -18.16
CA ASN A 61 -16.47 12.26 -17.58
C ASN A 61 -16.64 13.25 -16.41
N LEU A 62 -15.63 13.39 -15.55
CA LEU A 62 -15.66 14.35 -14.43
C LEU A 62 -15.93 15.78 -14.94
N PHE A 63 -15.22 16.21 -15.98
CA PHE A 63 -15.35 17.57 -16.51
C PHE A 63 -16.50 17.77 -17.49
N LYS A 64 -17.05 16.68 -18.04
CA LYS A 64 -18.28 16.73 -18.84
C LYS A 64 -19.48 17.10 -17.96
N GLU A 65 -19.53 16.55 -16.75
CA GLU A 65 -20.58 16.83 -15.77
C GLU A 65 -20.30 18.11 -14.98
N ASN A 66 -19.02 18.38 -14.67
CA ASN A 66 -18.60 19.51 -13.85
C ASN A 66 -17.52 20.34 -14.55
N LYS A 67 -17.88 21.48 -15.14
CA LYS A 67 -16.90 22.39 -15.79
C LYS A 67 -15.73 22.76 -14.87
N LYS A 68 -15.99 22.84 -13.57
CA LYS A 68 -15.00 22.98 -12.50
C LYS A 68 -15.31 21.95 -11.42
N ALA A 69 -14.35 21.08 -11.12
CA ALA A 69 -14.52 20.04 -10.10
C ALA A 69 -13.91 20.49 -8.78
N ASN A 70 -14.71 20.60 -7.72
CA ASN A 70 -14.20 20.85 -6.37
C ASN A 70 -13.58 19.57 -5.76
N ILE A 71 -13.05 19.67 -4.55
CA ILE A 71 -12.38 18.55 -3.89
C ILE A 71 -13.31 17.36 -3.66
N ASP A 72 -14.54 17.59 -3.22
CA ASP A 72 -15.50 16.52 -2.93
C ASP A 72 -15.88 15.79 -4.21
N GLN A 73 -16.15 16.51 -5.30
CA GLN A 73 -16.46 15.95 -6.61
C GLN A 73 -15.28 15.14 -7.16
N PHE A 74 -14.05 15.63 -7.00
CA PHE A 74 -12.86 14.90 -7.41
C PHE A 74 -12.67 13.61 -6.61
N VAL A 75 -12.82 13.66 -5.29
CA VAL A 75 -12.69 12.48 -4.42
C VAL A 75 -13.78 11.46 -4.73
N GLN A 76 -15.04 11.88 -4.86
CA GLN A 76 -16.15 10.99 -5.24
C GLN A 76 -15.91 10.33 -6.60
N TYR A 77 -15.35 11.08 -7.56
CA TYR A 77 -15.00 10.54 -8.85
C TYR A 77 -13.92 9.45 -8.75
N GLU A 78 -12.84 9.70 -8.01
CA GLU A 78 -11.79 8.70 -7.77
C GLU A 78 -12.33 7.45 -7.09
N GLN A 79 -13.21 7.61 -6.09
CA GLN A 79 -13.85 6.46 -5.43
C GLN A 79 -14.69 5.65 -6.42
N SER A 80 -15.48 6.31 -7.27
CA SER A 80 -16.32 5.63 -8.27
C SER A 80 -15.49 4.83 -9.29
N ARG A 81 -14.31 5.34 -9.65
CA ARG A 81 -13.36 4.66 -10.53
C ARG A 81 -12.69 3.47 -9.87
N LEU A 82 -12.49 3.53 -8.56
CA LEU A 82 -11.84 2.48 -7.78
C LEU A 82 -12.75 1.26 -7.58
N GLU A 83 -14.06 1.45 -7.39
CA GLU A 83 -15.02 0.36 -7.14
C GLU A 83 -14.94 -0.84 -8.11
N PRO A 84 -14.97 -0.68 -9.45
CA PRO A 84 -14.88 -1.83 -10.36
C PRO A 84 -13.56 -2.59 -10.22
N VAL A 85 -12.45 -1.89 -9.97
CA VAL A 85 -11.13 -2.50 -9.74
C VAL A 85 -11.12 -3.32 -8.45
N LEU A 86 -11.71 -2.79 -7.38
CA LEU A 86 -11.79 -3.50 -6.10
C LEU A 86 -12.67 -4.74 -6.21
N LYS A 87 -13.80 -4.65 -6.93
CA LYS A 87 -14.65 -5.81 -7.21
C LYS A 87 -13.88 -6.90 -7.95
N GLN A 88 -13.17 -6.54 -9.03
CA GLN A 88 -12.36 -7.49 -9.79
C GLN A 88 -11.25 -8.11 -8.93
N ARG A 89 -10.56 -7.30 -8.11
CA ARG A 89 -9.53 -7.78 -7.18
C ARG A 89 -10.10 -8.73 -6.13
N ARG A 90 -11.28 -8.44 -5.61
CA ARG A 90 -11.98 -9.32 -4.66
C ARG A 90 -12.30 -10.68 -5.29
N GLU A 91 -12.83 -10.69 -6.51
CA GLU A 91 -13.12 -11.93 -7.26
C GLU A 91 -11.85 -12.74 -7.56
N MET A 92 -10.76 -12.08 -7.95
CA MET A 92 -9.47 -12.74 -8.18
C MET A 92 -8.87 -13.27 -6.88
N SER A 93 -8.99 -12.52 -5.78
CA SER A 93 -8.47 -12.93 -4.47
C SER A 93 -9.24 -14.12 -3.92
N LEU A 94 -10.55 -14.17 -4.13
CA LEU A 94 -11.37 -15.34 -3.82
C LEU A 94 -10.87 -16.59 -4.57
N LYS A 95 -10.66 -16.50 -5.89
CA LYS A 95 -10.09 -17.62 -6.68
C LYS A 95 -8.71 -18.04 -6.17
N GLN A 96 -7.85 -17.08 -5.82
CA GLN A 96 -6.53 -17.35 -5.26
C GLN A 96 -6.60 -18.00 -3.88
N ALA A 97 -7.62 -17.71 -3.07
CA ALA A 97 -7.80 -18.36 -1.77
C ALA A 97 -8.00 -19.88 -1.92
N TYR A 98 -8.86 -20.30 -2.85
CA TYR A 98 -9.03 -21.72 -3.18
C TYR A 98 -7.72 -22.38 -3.66
N VAL A 99 -6.98 -21.72 -4.55
CA VAL A 99 -5.68 -22.23 -5.03
C VAL A 99 -4.68 -22.36 -3.87
N ARG A 100 -4.61 -21.36 -2.99
CA ARG A 100 -3.74 -21.39 -1.80
C ARG A 100 -4.12 -22.50 -0.85
N TYR A 101 -5.41 -22.69 -0.57
CA TYR A 101 -5.88 -23.80 0.26
C TYR A 101 -5.40 -25.14 -0.31
N GLY A 102 -5.60 -25.35 -1.62
CA GLY A 102 -5.10 -26.53 -2.30
C GLY A 102 -3.58 -26.69 -2.21
N ILE A 103 -2.78 -25.63 -2.15
CA ILE A 103 -1.32 -25.74 -1.95
C ILE A 103 -0.97 -26.13 -0.51
N LEU A 104 -1.73 -25.65 0.47
CA LEU A 104 -1.54 -25.93 1.89
C LEU A 104 -1.96 -27.35 2.27
N ASP A 105 -3.09 -27.82 1.74
CA ASP A 105 -3.58 -29.20 1.85
C ASP A 105 -2.74 -30.11 0.95
N LYS A 106 -1.67 -30.68 1.53
CA LYS A 106 -0.68 -31.46 0.77
C LYS A 106 -1.17 -32.87 0.48
N ASN A 107 -1.85 -33.48 1.44
CA ASN A 107 -2.35 -34.85 1.32
C ASN A 107 -3.71 -34.92 0.60
N LYS A 108 -4.35 -33.77 0.31
CA LYS A 108 -5.62 -33.64 -0.43
C LYS A 108 -6.80 -34.26 0.30
N ASP A 109 -6.76 -34.31 1.63
CA ASP A 109 -7.85 -34.85 2.43
C ASP A 109 -8.90 -33.80 2.82
N GLN A 110 -8.73 -32.54 2.37
CA GLN A 110 -9.56 -31.38 2.68
C GLN A 110 -9.60 -31.04 4.17
N LYS A 111 -8.58 -31.47 4.92
CA LYS A 111 -8.44 -31.21 6.35
C LYS A 111 -7.09 -30.58 6.62
N LEU A 112 -7.01 -29.26 6.45
CA LEU A 112 -5.77 -28.56 6.71
C LEU A 112 -5.41 -28.62 8.19
N THR A 113 -4.39 -29.40 8.52
CA THR A 113 -3.93 -29.57 9.90
C THR A 113 -3.00 -28.44 10.33
N LEU A 114 -2.86 -28.23 11.65
CA LEU A 114 -1.90 -27.27 12.19
C LEU A 114 -0.47 -27.54 11.69
N LYS A 115 -0.09 -28.81 11.57
CA LYS A 115 1.24 -29.21 11.06
C LYS A 115 1.46 -28.74 9.64
N GLU A 116 0.52 -28.97 8.73
CA GLU A 116 0.61 -28.51 7.35
C GLU A 116 0.61 -26.98 7.25
N PHE A 117 -0.19 -26.31 8.10
CA PHE A 117 -0.23 -24.86 8.19
C PHE A 117 1.10 -24.26 8.68
N GLN A 118 1.74 -24.88 9.68
CA GLN A 118 3.03 -24.46 10.21
C GLN A 118 4.18 -24.75 9.26
N GLU A 119 4.17 -25.89 8.55
CA GLU A 119 5.23 -26.26 7.60
C GLU A 119 5.42 -25.20 6.51
N THR A 120 4.32 -24.61 6.02
CA THR A 120 4.40 -23.50 5.06
C THR A 120 4.93 -22.23 5.72
N GLY A 121 4.60 -22.00 6.99
CA GLY A 121 5.18 -20.93 7.80
C GLY A 121 6.69 -21.04 7.91
N VAL A 122 7.23 -22.21 8.29
CA VAL A 122 8.68 -22.43 8.39
C VAL A 122 9.37 -22.09 7.07
N LYS A 123 8.82 -22.53 5.93
CA LYS A 123 9.36 -22.17 4.61
C LYS A 123 9.36 -20.67 4.35
N THR A 124 8.28 -19.97 4.71
CA THR A 124 8.22 -18.52 4.59
C THR A 124 9.25 -17.85 5.50
N PHE A 125 9.44 -18.32 6.73
CA PHE A 125 10.45 -17.79 7.64
C PHE A 125 11.86 -17.95 7.07
N ASP A 126 12.19 -19.14 6.55
CA ASP A 126 13.48 -19.42 5.88
C ASP A 126 13.73 -18.52 4.65
N GLU A 127 12.68 -17.98 4.02
CA GLU A 127 12.85 -17.01 2.95
C GLU A 127 13.32 -15.65 3.46
N PHE A 128 13.01 -15.29 4.71
CA PHE A 128 13.44 -14.05 5.36
C PHE A 128 14.71 -14.21 6.18
N ASP A 129 14.92 -15.37 6.81
CA ASP A 129 16.12 -15.76 7.58
C ASP A 129 17.21 -16.26 6.63
N LYS A 130 18.00 -15.33 6.09
CA LYS A 130 18.99 -15.60 5.04
C LYS A 130 20.24 -16.26 5.58
N ASN A 131 20.67 -15.87 6.78
CA ASN A 131 21.82 -16.47 7.42
C ASN A 131 21.47 -17.80 8.14
N LYS A 132 20.18 -18.13 8.25
CA LYS A 132 19.63 -19.35 8.85
C LYS A 132 19.99 -19.49 10.33
N ASP A 133 20.01 -18.37 11.05
CA ASP A 133 20.31 -18.33 12.48
C ASP A 133 19.08 -18.48 13.37
N GLY A 134 17.89 -18.59 12.78
CA GLY A 134 16.60 -18.70 13.46
C GLY A 134 15.98 -17.36 13.86
N ILE A 135 16.57 -16.24 13.43
CA ILE A 135 16.19 -14.87 13.82
C ILE A 135 16.23 -13.94 12.60
N VAL A 136 15.06 -13.53 12.11
CA VAL A 136 14.96 -12.50 11.06
C VAL A 136 15.29 -11.13 11.65
N ASN A 137 16.37 -10.50 11.20
CA ASN A 137 16.83 -9.21 11.71
C ASN A 137 17.54 -8.33 10.63
N ALA A 138 18.17 -7.24 11.06
CA ALA A 138 18.83 -6.30 10.15
C ALA A 138 20.01 -6.92 9.34
N GLU A 139 20.67 -7.97 9.85
CA GLU A 139 21.70 -8.69 9.10
C GLU A 139 21.11 -9.41 7.89
N ASP A 140 19.92 -10.00 8.01
CA ASP A 140 19.21 -10.58 6.86
C ASP A 140 18.84 -9.53 5.83
N ALA A 141 18.46 -8.33 6.28
CA ALA A 141 18.17 -7.22 5.38
C ALA A 141 19.41 -6.82 4.55
N LYS A 142 20.62 -6.91 5.11
CA LYS A 142 21.87 -6.64 4.38
C LYS A 142 22.21 -7.72 3.36
N LEU A 143 21.81 -8.97 3.63
CA LEU A 143 21.93 -10.09 2.69
C LEU A 143 20.87 -10.03 1.58
N ASN A 144 19.85 -9.18 1.75
CA ASN A 144 18.69 -9.08 0.89
C ASN A 144 18.70 -7.78 0.06
N SER A 145 19.49 -7.76 -1.02
CA SER A 145 19.65 -6.57 -1.90
C SER A 145 18.57 -6.42 -2.98
N ALA A 146 17.49 -7.19 -2.97
CA ALA A 146 16.44 -7.09 -3.98
C ALA A 146 15.06 -6.95 -3.32
N ASN A 147 14.52 -5.73 -3.31
CA ASN A 147 13.09 -5.48 -3.18
C ASN A 147 12.38 -6.29 -4.27
N LYS A 148 11.93 -7.50 -3.95
CA LYS A 148 10.90 -8.17 -4.75
C LYS A 148 9.68 -7.25 -4.65
N GLY A 149 9.17 -6.81 -5.79
CA GLY A 149 7.99 -5.93 -5.82
C GLY A 149 6.84 -6.53 -5.02
N THR A 150 5.77 -5.76 -4.83
CA THR A 150 4.58 -6.27 -4.16
C THR A 150 4.07 -7.53 -4.87
N HIS A 151 3.41 -8.42 -4.15
CA HIS A 151 2.81 -9.64 -4.72
C HIS A 151 1.83 -9.35 -5.87
N ASP A 152 1.37 -8.11 -5.98
CA ASP A 152 0.49 -7.61 -7.04
C ASP A 152 1.25 -7.18 -8.31
N GLY A 153 2.59 -7.34 -8.35
CA GLY A 153 3.44 -6.95 -9.48
C GLY A 153 3.82 -5.46 -9.52
N PHE A 154 3.34 -4.66 -8.57
CA PHE A 154 3.65 -3.23 -8.48
C PHE A 154 4.90 -2.98 -7.64
N ARG A 155 5.73 -2.02 -8.04
CA ARG A 155 6.89 -1.57 -7.24
C ARG A 155 6.48 -0.74 -6.03
N ILE A 156 5.22 -0.29 -5.98
CA ILE A 156 4.65 0.56 -4.91
C ILE A 156 3.45 -0.19 -4.32
N LYS A 157 3.43 -0.34 -2.99
CA LYS A 157 2.33 -0.94 -2.24
C LYS A 157 1.19 0.05 -2.14
N LEU A 158 0.05 -0.31 -2.70
CA LEU A 158 -1.16 0.48 -2.56
C LEU A 158 -1.84 0.13 -1.22
N PRO A 159 -2.57 1.07 -0.59
CA PRO A 159 -3.39 0.80 0.59
C PRO A 159 -4.31 -0.42 0.49
N ILE A 160 -4.76 -0.72 -0.73
CA ILE A 160 -5.69 -1.82 -1.02
C ILE A 160 -5.00 -3.17 -1.22
N SER A 161 -3.66 -3.21 -1.25
CA SER A 161 -2.89 -4.45 -1.37
C SER A 161 -2.94 -5.22 -0.06
N MET A 162 -3.00 -6.56 -0.14
CA MET A 162 -3.04 -7.39 1.07
C MET A 162 -1.78 -7.17 1.92
N PRO A 163 -1.92 -7.09 3.26
CA PRO A 163 -0.80 -6.86 4.15
C PRO A 163 0.01 -8.14 4.29
N MET A 164 0.95 -8.34 3.37
CA MET A 164 2.02 -9.32 3.50
C MET A 164 3.36 -8.61 3.57
N ALA A 165 4.24 -9.13 4.40
CA ALA A 165 5.63 -8.74 4.41
C ALA A 165 6.28 -9.10 3.06
N SER A 166 6.84 -8.11 2.39
CA SER A 166 7.62 -8.27 1.16
C SER A 166 9.11 -7.99 1.38
N SER A 167 9.46 -7.46 2.56
CA SER A 167 10.82 -7.20 2.99
C SER A 167 11.02 -7.65 4.44
N VAL A 168 12.29 -7.82 4.83
CA VAL A 168 12.69 -8.14 6.21
C VAL A 168 12.16 -7.11 7.19
N ASN A 169 12.24 -5.82 6.84
CA ASN A 169 11.74 -4.73 7.69
C ASN A 169 10.23 -4.81 7.90
N GLU A 170 9.45 -5.10 6.85
CA GLU A 170 7.99 -5.30 6.99
C GLU A 170 7.67 -6.56 7.81
N PHE A 171 8.45 -7.64 7.65
CA PHE A 171 8.29 -8.85 8.44
C PHE A 171 8.49 -8.56 9.94
N ILE A 172 9.53 -7.80 10.27
CA ILE A 172 9.81 -7.35 11.64
C ILE A 172 8.71 -6.42 12.16
N GLN A 173 8.24 -5.47 11.35
CA GLN A 173 7.13 -4.60 11.74
C GLN A 173 5.85 -5.39 12.05
N GLN A 174 5.58 -6.45 11.29
CA GLN A 174 4.37 -7.25 11.44
C GLN A 174 4.44 -8.23 12.62
N TYR A 175 5.59 -8.87 12.87
CA TYR A 175 5.70 -9.97 13.84
C TYR A 175 6.60 -9.66 15.05
N GLY A 176 7.39 -8.59 15.02
CA GLY A 176 8.42 -8.28 16.02
C GLY A 176 7.90 -7.72 17.33
N LYS A 177 6.62 -7.33 17.44
CA LYS A 177 6.00 -6.80 18.67
C LYS A 177 6.90 -5.76 19.37
N ASP A 178 7.22 -4.69 18.64
CA ASP A 178 8.11 -3.57 19.03
C ASP A 178 9.63 -3.87 19.06
N LYS A 179 10.03 -5.10 18.73
CA LYS A 179 11.45 -5.46 18.57
C LYS A 179 11.93 -5.18 17.15
N ASN A 180 13.25 -5.12 17.00
CA ASN A 180 13.95 -5.02 15.72
C ASN A 180 14.33 -6.39 15.13
N TYR A 181 13.75 -7.48 15.61
CA TYR A 181 13.97 -8.84 15.13
C TYR A 181 12.71 -9.70 15.36
N VAL A 182 12.65 -10.85 14.67
CA VAL A 182 11.58 -11.86 14.84
C VAL A 182 12.21 -13.24 14.92
N THR A 183 11.92 -13.98 15.98
CA THR A 183 12.33 -15.39 16.08
C THR A 183 11.34 -16.31 15.38
N LEU A 184 11.80 -17.51 14.99
CA LEU A 184 10.91 -18.53 14.42
C LEU A 184 9.73 -18.84 15.35
N GLY A 185 9.97 -18.96 16.65
CA GLY A 185 8.92 -19.25 17.64
C GLY A 185 7.85 -18.16 17.72
N GLU A 186 8.23 -16.88 17.66
CA GLU A 186 7.28 -15.76 17.66
C GLU A 186 6.42 -15.74 16.40
N TYR A 187 7.04 -16.00 15.25
CA TYR A 187 6.33 -16.09 13.98
C TYR A 187 5.35 -17.28 13.96
N LEU A 188 5.79 -18.47 14.39
CA LEU A 188 4.92 -19.65 14.46
C LEU A 188 3.78 -19.46 15.48
N THR A 189 4.04 -18.79 16.61
CA THR A 189 2.97 -18.45 17.58
C THR A 189 1.90 -17.56 16.94
N ALA A 190 2.29 -16.56 16.14
CA ALA A 190 1.32 -15.73 15.43
C ALA A 190 0.51 -16.54 14.38
N ARG A 191 1.15 -17.52 13.75
CA ARG A 191 0.46 -18.44 12.83
C ARG A 191 -0.51 -19.36 13.57
N ASP A 192 -0.16 -19.86 14.73
CA ASP A 192 -1.06 -20.69 15.55
C ASP A 192 -2.32 -19.91 15.92
N GLN A 193 -2.16 -18.65 16.33
CA GLN A 193 -3.29 -17.75 16.59
C GLN A 193 -4.19 -17.60 15.36
N GLN A 194 -3.60 -17.45 14.17
CA GLN A 194 -4.36 -17.38 12.92
C GLN A 194 -5.09 -18.69 12.62
N PHE A 195 -4.44 -19.84 12.82
CA PHE A 195 -5.04 -21.16 12.60
C PHE A 195 -6.27 -21.34 13.49
N PHE A 196 -6.13 -21.12 14.80
CA PHE A 196 -7.25 -21.24 15.74
C PHE A 196 -8.36 -20.20 15.52
N ALA A 197 -8.03 -19.02 14.98
CA ALA A 197 -9.04 -18.05 14.59
C ALA A 197 -9.80 -18.46 13.31
N THR A 198 -9.17 -19.28 12.46
CA THR A 198 -9.76 -19.78 11.21
C THR A 198 -10.61 -21.02 11.45
N ASP A 199 -10.17 -21.91 12.36
CA ASP A 199 -10.94 -23.07 12.84
C ASP A 199 -12.10 -22.60 13.71
N THR A 200 -13.21 -22.22 13.06
CA THR A 200 -14.41 -21.75 13.77
C THR A 200 -15.20 -22.92 14.35
N SER A 201 -14.99 -24.13 13.84
CA SER A 201 -15.60 -25.36 14.36
C SER A 201 -14.97 -25.84 15.67
N GLY A 202 -13.69 -25.55 15.89
CA GLY A 202 -12.91 -25.98 17.04
C GLY A 202 -12.51 -27.46 16.99
N ASP A 203 -12.42 -28.06 15.81
CA ASP A 203 -12.08 -29.47 15.61
C ASP A 203 -10.58 -29.71 15.31
N TYR A 204 -9.76 -28.66 15.41
CA TYR A 204 -8.32 -28.63 15.12
C TYR A 204 -7.97 -28.89 13.66
N VAL A 205 -8.95 -28.73 12.77
CA VAL A 205 -8.81 -28.79 11.33
C VAL A 205 -9.38 -27.51 10.73
N VAL A 206 -8.73 -27.01 9.68
CA VAL A 206 -9.29 -25.93 8.87
C VAL A 206 -9.80 -26.51 7.57
N THR A 207 -11.10 -26.39 7.35
CA THR A 207 -11.73 -26.74 6.06
C THR A 207 -11.47 -25.66 5.00
N GLU A 208 -11.67 -26.01 3.72
CA GLU A 208 -11.56 -25.04 2.63
C GLU A 208 -12.49 -23.84 2.84
N GLN A 209 -13.71 -24.10 3.31
CA GLN A 209 -14.71 -23.06 3.53
C GLN A 209 -14.30 -22.12 4.66
N GLU A 210 -13.77 -22.64 5.76
CA GLU A 210 -13.25 -21.84 6.88
C GLU A 210 -12.07 -20.97 6.44
N TYR A 211 -11.10 -21.58 5.74
CA TYR A 211 -9.95 -20.87 5.21
C TYR A 211 -10.35 -19.73 4.27
N VAL A 212 -11.22 -20.02 3.30
CA VAL A 212 -11.69 -19.03 2.32
C VAL A 212 -12.49 -17.92 3.03
N ASN A 213 -13.34 -18.27 3.99
CA ASN A 213 -14.11 -17.28 4.75
C ASN A 213 -13.22 -16.35 5.56
N GLU A 214 -12.28 -16.87 6.35
CA GLU A 214 -11.34 -16.04 7.12
C GLU A 214 -10.53 -15.14 6.18
N PHE A 215 -9.98 -15.71 5.11
CA PHE A 215 -9.18 -14.97 4.15
C PHE A 215 -9.98 -13.82 3.53
N MET A 216 -11.22 -14.08 3.10
CA MET A 216 -12.07 -13.06 2.49
C MET A 216 -12.53 -12.00 3.48
N GLN A 217 -12.78 -12.36 4.74
CA GLN A 217 -13.08 -11.38 5.79
C GLN A 217 -11.89 -10.44 6.03
N ARG A 218 -10.68 -10.99 6.12
CA ARG A 218 -9.46 -10.18 6.25
C ARG A 218 -9.24 -9.31 5.01
N PHE A 219 -9.49 -9.86 3.82
CA PHE A 219 -9.41 -9.12 2.57
C PHE A 219 -10.39 -7.95 2.54
N ASP A 220 -11.66 -8.17 2.86
CA ASP A 220 -12.70 -7.15 2.83
C ASP A 220 -12.41 -6.03 3.83
N LYS A 221 -11.96 -6.38 5.06
CA LYS A 221 -11.51 -5.40 6.05
C LYS A 221 -10.31 -4.56 5.57
N ASN A 222 -9.36 -5.19 4.89
CA ASN A 222 -8.23 -4.49 4.30
C ASN A 222 -8.66 -3.53 3.18
N ILE A 223 -9.61 -3.95 2.34
CA ILE A 223 -10.17 -3.10 1.28
C ILE A 223 -10.93 -1.92 1.87
N GLU A 224 -11.70 -2.10 2.93
CA GLU A 224 -12.41 -1.01 3.61
C GLU A 224 -11.43 0.04 4.18
N THR A 225 -10.39 -0.42 4.87
CA THR A 225 -9.32 0.46 5.36
C THR A 225 -8.60 1.14 4.21
N GLY A 226 -8.26 0.38 3.16
CA GLY A 226 -7.61 0.88 1.96
C GLY A 226 -8.45 1.92 1.21
N LYS A 227 -9.78 1.75 1.13
CA LYS A 227 -10.70 2.73 0.54
C LYS A 227 -10.62 4.08 1.26
N THR A 228 -10.50 4.08 2.58
CA THR A 228 -10.36 5.31 3.37
C THR A 228 -9.04 6.00 3.08
N GLN A 229 -7.94 5.25 3.10
CA GLN A 229 -6.61 5.79 2.76
C GLN A 229 -6.57 6.29 1.31
N MET A 230 -7.26 5.63 0.38
CA MET A 230 -7.38 6.07 -1.01
C MET A 230 -8.14 7.40 -1.16
N GLN A 231 -9.14 7.68 -0.30
CA GLN A 231 -9.78 9.00 -0.26
C GLN A 231 -8.79 10.09 0.19
N GLU A 232 -7.99 9.81 1.21
CA GLU A 232 -6.95 10.73 1.67
C GLU A 232 -5.91 11.00 0.58
N LEU A 233 -5.49 9.96 -0.15
CA LEU A 233 -4.60 10.11 -1.30
C LEU A 233 -5.22 10.97 -2.40
N ALA A 234 -6.51 10.79 -2.71
CA ALA A 234 -7.22 11.62 -3.68
C ALA A 234 -7.28 13.10 -3.22
N VAL A 235 -7.48 13.36 -1.93
CA VAL A 235 -7.40 14.71 -1.34
C VAL A 235 -6.01 15.33 -1.51
N GLN A 236 -4.94 14.57 -1.26
CA GLN A 236 -3.57 15.06 -1.45
C GLN A 236 -3.28 15.32 -2.93
N GLN A 237 -3.69 14.41 -3.82
CA GLN A 237 -3.57 14.56 -5.26
C GLN A 237 -4.30 15.83 -5.73
N PHE A 238 -5.53 16.06 -5.29
CA PHE A 238 -6.27 17.28 -5.58
C PHE A 238 -5.49 18.53 -5.18
N LYS A 239 -4.95 18.59 -3.96
CA LYS A 239 -4.16 19.73 -3.48
C LYS A 239 -2.93 20.00 -4.36
N VAL A 240 -2.23 18.95 -4.79
CA VAL A 240 -1.06 19.04 -5.67
C VAL A 240 -1.44 19.55 -7.06
N ILE A 241 -2.56 19.06 -7.62
CA ILE A 241 -3.05 19.51 -8.93
C ILE A 241 -3.54 20.96 -8.86
N ALA A 242 -4.33 21.28 -7.83
CA ALA A 242 -5.01 22.56 -7.68
C ALA A 242 -4.06 23.71 -7.39
N LYS A 243 -2.91 23.46 -6.76
CA LYS A 243 -1.91 24.48 -6.40
C LYS A 243 -2.53 25.69 -5.69
N GLY A 244 -3.45 25.43 -4.76
CA GLY A 244 -4.17 26.46 -4.00
C GLY A 244 -5.50 26.93 -4.62
N LYS A 245 -5.89 26.42 -5.80
CA LYS A 245 -7.24 26.64 -6.35
C LYS A 245 -8.30 25.87 -5.54
N VAL A 246 -9.52 26.40 -5.52
CA VAL A 246 -10.69 25.74 -4.90
C VAL A 246 -11.36 24.69 -5.80
N ALA A 247 -11.08 24.73 -7.10
CA ALA A 247 -11.60 23.77 -8.07
C ALA A 247 -10.61 23.54 -9.21
N LEU A 248 -10.67 22.35 -9.79
CA LEU A 248 -9.88 21.91 -10.93
C LEU A 248 -10.61 22.15 -12.24
N GLU A 249 -9.84 22.38 -13.28
CA GLU A 249 -10.29 22.36 -14.67
C GLU A 249 -9.54 21.24 -15.42
N ALA A 250 -10.07 20.81 -16.57
CA ALA A 250 -9.44 19.75 -17.38
C ALA A 250 -7.96 20.06 -17.71
N SER A 251 -7.63 21.33 -17.94
CA SER A 251 -6.26 21.76 -18.21
C SER A 251 -5.27 21.51 -17.05
N ASP A 252 -5.76 21.50 -15.81
CA ASP A 252 -4.95 21.23 -14.63
C ASP A 252 -4.60 19.74 -14.54
N ILE A 253 -5.51 18.84 -14.92
CA ILE A 253 -5.24 17.39 -15.04
C ILE A 253 -4.20 17.13 -16.13
N THR A 254 -4.33 17.74 -17.31
CA THR A 254 -3.33 17.60 -18.38
C THR A 254 -1.93 18.02 -17.91
N LYS A 255 -1.83 19.14 -17.18
CA LYS A 255 -0.55 19.62 -16.62
C LYS A 255 0.01 18.63 -15.60
N PHE A 256 -0.83 18.09 -14.73
CA PHE A 256 -0.43 17.09 -13.74
C PHE A 256 0.07 15.81 -14.41
N ALA A 257 -0.67 15.29 -15.40
CA ALA A 257 -0.28 14.08 -16.14
C ALA A 257 1.08 14.23 -16.83
N LYS A 258 1.40 15.42 -17.36
CA LYS A 258 2.74 15.74 -17.89
C LYS A 258 3.82 15.66 -16.80
N GLN A 259 3.55 16.16 -15.59
CA GLN A 259 4.49 16.06 -14.46
C GLN A 259 4.69 14.61 -14.01
N VAL A 260 3.62 13.82 -13.93
CA VAL A 260 3.70 12.38 -13.64
C VAL A 260 4.61 11.69 -14.67
N ASN A 261 4.37 11.92 -15.96
CA ASN A 261 5.19 11.35 -17.04
C ASN A 261 6.68 11.74 -16.95
N GLN A 262 6.97 12.99 -16.58
CA GLN A 262 8.34 13.47 -16.40
C GLN A 262 9.01 12.86 -15.16
N SER A 263 8.26 12.62 -14.09
CA SER A 263 8.78 12.04 -12.85
C SER A 263 9.20 10.58 -12.98
N ILE A 264 8.56 9.83 -13.89
CA ILE A 264 8.84 8.40 -14.13
C ILE A 264 9.91 8.16 -15.21
N SER A 265 10.24 9.18 -16.00
CA SER A 265 11.23 9.10 -17.09
C SER A 265 12.66 9.45 -16.64
N LYS A 266 12.86 9.72 -15.35
CA LYS A 266 14.16 10.00 -14.71
C LYS A 266 14.65 8.78 -13.94
#